data_AF-A0A945ZK05-F1
#
_entry.id   AF-A0A945ZK05-F1
#
_cell.length_a   1.000
_cell.length_b   1.000
_cell.length_c   1.000
_cell.angle_alpha   90.00
_cell.angle_beta   90.00
_cell.angle_gamma   90.00
#
_symmetry.space_group_name_H-M   'P 1'
#
loop_
_entity.id
_entity.type
_entity.pdbx_description
1 polymer ?
#
loop_
_entity_poly.entity_id
_entity_poly.type
_entity_poly.pdbx_seq_one_letter_code
_entity_poly.pdbx_strand_id
1 'polypeptide(L)'
;MQKLKQYQPLMLVLLFILALSTLLSSQFGLVFMPTFMGVFLLCFSFFKLIDLPGFAQSFAMYDPAAKRFPSYARIYPFCELALALAFLLSYQVKLASILTIILLATTTLGVIKQIRTGHKMHCACLGAVIKLPLTQVTVIENTIMIIMSLLIICPL
;
A
#
# COMPACT_ATOMS: atom_id res chain seq x y z
N MET A 1 -8.61 -2.43 24.98
CA MET A 1 -8.53 -0.96 24.73
C MET A 1 -7.17 -0.49 24.16
N GLN A 2 -6.01 -1.01 24.58
CA GLN A 2 -4.70 -0.56 24.04
C GLN A 2 -4.48 -0.80 22.53
N LYS A 3 -5.04 -1.88 21.95
CA LYS A 3 -4.92 -2.15 20.50
C LYS A 3 -5.54 -1.07 19.61
N LEU A 4 -6.65 -0.44 20.00
CA LEU A 4 -7.31 0.59 19.17
C LEU A 4 -6.46 1.87 19.06
N LYS A 5 -5.76 2.28 20.12
CA LYS A 5 -4.90 3.48 20.09
C LYS A 5 -3.76 3.36 19.08
N GLN A 6 -3.27 2.15 18.83
CA GLN A 6 -2.19 1.90 17.86
C GLN A 6 -2.64 2.06 16.40
N TYR A 7 -3.93 1.84 16.09
CA TYR A 7 -4.48 1.99 14.74
C TYR A 7 -5.12 3.36 14.47
N GLN A 8 -5.22 4.24 15.48
CA GLN A 8 -5.73 5.60 15.31
C GLN A 8 -5.07 6.39 14.17
N PRO A 9 -3.73 6.43 14.03
CA PRO A 9 -3.11 7.18 12.93
C PRO A 9 -3.46 6.59 11.56
N LEU A 10 -3.57 5.25 11.45
CA LEU A 10 -3.96 4.59 10.20
C LEU A 10 -5.38 4.95 9.79
N MET A 11 -6.31 4.86 10.73
CA MET A 11 -7.72 5.20 10.48
C MET A 11 -7.88 6.65 10.05
N LEU A 12 -7.10 7.56 10.64
CA LEU A 12 -7.10 8.97 10.28
C LEU A 12 -6.56 9.19 8.85
N VAL A 13 -5.48 8.50 8.47
CA VAL A 13 -4.96 8.53 7.10
C VAL A 13 -5.98 7.98 6.10
N LEU A 14 -6.62 6.85 6.40
CA LEU A 14 -7.65 6.27 5.53
C LEU A 14 -8.86 7.20 5.38
N LEU A 15 -9.30 7.84 6.46
CA LEU A 15 -10.38 8.82 6.42
C LEU A 15 -10.00 10.05 5.58
N PHE A 16 -8.74 10.50 5.67
CA PHE A 16 -8.23 11.59 4.85
C PHE A 16 -8.16 11.21 3.36
N ILE A 17 -7.71 9.99 3.04
CA ILE A 17 -7.70 9.44 1.68
C ILE A 17 -9.12 9.39 1.13
N LEU A 18 -10.08 8.88 1.90
CA LEU A 18 -11.49 8.81 1.49
C LEU A 18 -12.05 10.21 1.21
N ALA A 19 -11.86 11.15 2.14
CA ALA A 19 -12.34 12.52 1.99
C ALA A 19 -11.73 13.20 0.75
N LEU A 20 -10.41 13.09 0.57
CA LEU A 20 -9.72 13.66 -0.59
C LEU A 20 -10.20 13.01 -1.90
N SER A 21 -10.39 11.70 -1.92
CA SER A 21 -10.89 10.98 -3.10
C SER A 21 -12.31 11.42 -3.48
N THR A 22 -13.19 11.66 -2.49
CA THR A 22 -14.55 12.18 -2.74
C THR A 22 -14.56 13.64 -3.20
N LEU A 23 -13.57 14.44 -2.80
CA LEU A 23 -13.42 15.81 -3.30
C LEU A 23 -12.90 15.85 -4.74
N LEU A 24 -11.97 14.95 -5.09
CA LEU A 24 -11.40 14.86 -6.44
C LEU A 24 -12.36 14.22 -7.44
N SER A 25 -13.22 13.29 -7.01
CA SER A 25 -14.19 12.62 -7.87
C SER A 25 -15.60 12.83 -7.34
N SER A 26 -16.36 13.69 -8.03
CA SER A 26 -17.78 13.95 -7.72
C SER A 26 -18.70 12.77 -8.04
N GLN A 27 -18.23 11.78 -8.79
CA GLN A 27 -19.00 10.60 -9.19
C GLN A 27 -18.49 9.35 -8.47
N PHE A 28 -19.43 8.52 -8.00
CA PHE A 28 -19.16 7.21 -7.43
C PHE A 28 -19.15 6.12 -8.53
N GLY A 29 -18.48 4.99 -8.27
CA GLY A 29 -18.40 3.85 -9.19
C GLY A 29 -17.05 3.74 -9.89
N LEU A 30 -17.05 3.33 -11.16
CA LEU A 30 -15.83 3.02 -11.93
C LEU A 30 -14.84 4.20 -12.06
N VAL A 31 -15.34 5.45 -12.04
CA VAL A 31 -14.51 6.67 -12.11
C VAL A 31 -13.86 7.00 -10.76
N PHE A 32 -14.51 6.62 -9.66
CA PHE A 32 -13.98 6.81 -8.31
C PHE A 32 -12.82 5.86 -8.01
N MET A 33 -12.85 4.63 -8.57
CA MET A 33 -11.89 3.57 -8.23
C MET A 33 -10.43 3.97 -8.53
N PRO A 34 -10.07 4.47 -9.74
CA PRO A 34 -8.72 4.96 -10.03
C PRO A 34 -8.31 6.11 -9.10
N THR A 35 -9.21 7.06 -8.86
CA THR A 35 -8.94 8.23 -8.01
C THR A 35 -8.59 7.80 -6.58
N PHE A 36 -9.40 6.92 -5.99
CA PHE A 36 -9.15 6.38 -4.66
C PHE A 36 -7.84 5.61 -4.59
N MET A 37 -7.57 4.72 -5.55
CA MET A 37 -6.32 3.97 -5.62
C MET A 37 -5.10 4.87 -5.79
N GLY A 38 -5.22 5.91 -6.62
CA GLY A 38 -4.17 6.90 -6.84
C GLY A 38 -3.83 7.67 -5.57
N VAL A 39 -4.83 8.22 -4.87
CA VAL A 39 -4.63 8.92 -3.60
C VAL A 39 -4.07 7.97 -2.54
N PHE A 40 -4.58 6.74 -2.48
CA PHE A 40 -4.08 5.72 -1.55
C PHE A 40 -2.59 5.44 -1.78
N LEU A 41 -2.20 5.08 -3.00
CA LEU A 41 -0.79 4.79 -3.33
C LEU A 41 0.11 6.01 -3.12
N LEU A 42 -0.39 7.23 -3.40
CA LEU A 42 0.35 8.48 -3.18
C LEU A 42 0.68 8.66 -1.70
N CYS A 43 -0.33 8.59 -0.83
CA CYS A 43 -0.14 8.76 0.61
C CYS A 43 0.75 7.66 1.20
N PHE A 44 0.53 6.39 0.83
CA PHE A 44 1.33 5.29 1.37
C PHE A 44 2.77 5.30 0.86
N SER A 45 3.01 5.66 -0.40
CA SER A 45 4.36 5.88 -0.92
C SER A 45 5.07 7.01 -0.18
N PHE A 46 4.38 8.13 0.06
CA PHE A 46 4.94 9.27 0.80
C PHE A 46 5.42 8.87 2.20
N PHE A 47 4.61 8.13 2.97
CA PHE A 47 5.04 7.66 4.29
C PHE A 47 6.25 6.72 4.24
N LYS A 48 6.37 5.90 3.18
CA LYS A 48 7.53 5.03 2.96
C LYS A 48 8.78 5.82 2.57
N LEU A 49 8.62 6.93 1.86
CA LEU A 49 9.72 7.82 1.45
C LEU A 49 10.26 8.66 2.62
N ILE A 50 9.41 9.03 3.60
CA ILE A 50 9.85 9.75 4.81
C ILE A 50 10.95 8.98 5.55
N ASP A 51 10.80 7.66 5.69
CA ASP A 51 11.80 6.78 6.28
C ASP A 51 12.15 5.63 5.33
N LEU A 52 12.72 5.99 4.18
CA LEU A 52 13.17 5.02 3.17
C LEU A 52 14.12 3.93 3.72
N PRO A 53 15.16 4.23 4.52
CA PRO A 53 16.05 3.19 5.02
C PRO A 53 15.36 2.27 6.03
N GLY A 54 14.56 2.79 6.96
CA GLY A 54 13.80 1.98 7.91
C GLY A 54 12.72 1.12 7.22
N PHE A 55 12.05 1.67 6.21
CA PHE A 55 11.15 0.92 5.35
C PHE A 55 11.88 -0.21 4.64
N ALA A 56 12.98 0.08 3.94
CA ALA A 56 13.70 -0.92 3.15
C ALA A 56 14.20 -2.09 4.02
N GLN A 57 14.70 -1.80 5.22
CA GLN A 57 15.12 -2.83 6.18
C GLN A 57 13.96 -3.71 6.62
N SER A 58 12.81 -3.10 6.93
CA SER A 58 11.62 -3.85 7.37
C SER A 58 10.99 -4.63 6.23
N PHE A 59 10.90 -4.04 5.04
CA PHE A 59 10.34 -4.63 3.82
C PHE A 59 11.08 -5.90 3.41
N ALA A 60 12.42 -5.88 3.47
CA ALA A 60 13.26 -7.03 3.18
C ALA A 60 13.04 -8.24 4.12
N MET A 61 12.44 -8.04 5.29
CA MET A 61 12.21 -9.13 6.26
C MET A 61 11.03 -10.04 5.86
N TYR A 62 10.04 -9.52 5.13
CA TYR A 62 8.82 -10.26 4.81
C TYR A 62 8.53 -10.39 3.31
N ASP A 63 8.97 -9.44 2.48
CA ASP A 63 8.73 -9.50 1.04
C ASP A 63 9.74 -10.45 0.36
N PRO A 64 9.29 -11.50 -0.38
CA PRO A 64 10.20 -12.47 -0.98
C PRO A 64 11.16 -11.87 -2.01
N ALA A 65 10.72 -10.86 -2.77
CA ALA A 65 11.55 -10.20 -3.78
C ALA A 65 12.59 -9.28 -3.12
N ALA A 66 12.20 -8.52 -2.10
CA ALA A 66 13.09 -7.68 -1.33
C ALA A 66 14.12 -8.47 -0.52
N LYS A 67 13.75 -9.66 -0.03
CA LYS A 67 14.67 -10.56 0.67
C LYS A 67 15.80 -11.06 -0.23
N ARG A 68 15.52 -11.26 -1.53
CA ARG A 68 16.52 -11.68 -2.53
C ARG A 68 17.27 -10.49 -3.12
N PHE A 69 16.61 -9.34 -3.28
CA PHE A 69 17.18 -8.13 -3.85
C PHE A 69 16.93 -6.92 -2.93
N PRO A 70 17.84 -6.59 -2.00
CA PRO A 70 17.67 -5.48 -1.06
C PRO A 70 17.49 -4.12 -1.75
N SER A 71 18.05 -3.94 -2.94
CA SER A 71 17.86 -2.74 -3.76
C SER A 71 16.41 -2.56 -4.23
N TYR A 72 15.67 -3.66 -4.44
CA TYR A 72 14.25 -3.60 -4.80
C TYR A 72 13.42 -2.93 -3.70
N ALA A 73 13.77 -3.15 -2.43
CA ALA A 73 13.08 -2.53 -1.29
C ALA A 73 13.13 -1.00 -1.31
N ARG A 74 14.22 -0.41 -1.83
CA ARG A 74 14.32 1.06 -1.97
C ARG A 74 13.61 1.59 -3.21
N ILE A 75 13.49 0.78 -4.26
CA ILE A 75 12.82 1.17 -5.50
C ILE A 75 11.29 1.09 -5.34
N TYR A 76 10.80 0.18 -4.50
CA TYR A 76 9.37 -0.08 -4.32
C TYR A 76 8.51 1.17 -4.04
N PRO A 77 8.87 2.09 -3.13
CA PRO A 77 8.07 3.31 -2.91
C PRO A 77 7.97 4.20 -4.15
N PHE A 78 9.02 4.23 -4.99
CA PHE A 78 8.99 4.97 -6.26
C PHE A 78 8.08 4.30 -7.29
N CYS A 79 8.03 2.96 -7.33
CA CYS A 79 7.06 2.25 -8.16
C CYS A 79 5.62 2.58 -7.75
N GLU A 80 5.33 2.61 -6.45
CA GLU A 80 4.01 3.01 -5.95
C GLU A 80 3.68 4.47 -6.27
N LEU A 81 4.66 5.38 -6.17
CA LEU A 81 4.48 6.77 -6.55
C LEU A 81 4.16 6.91 -8.06
N ALA A 82 4.88 6.20 -8.91
CA ALA A 82 4.64 6.20 -10.35
C ALA A 82 3.24 5.67 -10.69
N LEU A 83 2.79 4.60 -10.02
CA LEU A 83 1.44 4.07 -10.18
C LEU A 83 0.38 5.03 -9.66
N ALA A 84 0.62 5.68 -8.52
CA ALA A 84 -0.26 6.70 -7.98
C ALA A 84 -0.51 7.83 -8.97
N LEU A 85 0.57 8.34 -9.57
CA LEU A 85 0.49 9.38 -10.61
C LEU A 85 -0.22 8.86 -11.86
N ALA A 86 0.03 7.62 -12.29
CA ALA A 86 -0.65 7.03 -13.43
C ALA A 86 -2.18 6.97 -13.20
N PHE A 87 -2.62 6.58 -12.00
CA PHE A 87 -4.04 6.57 -11.64
C PHE A 87 -4.65 7.98 -11.56
N LEU A 88 -3.97 8.93 -10.90
CA LEU A 88 -4.47 10.30 -10.74
C LEU A 88 -4.53 11.07 -12.07
N LEU A 89 -3.57 10.84 -12.96
CA LEU A 89 -3.55 11.43 -14.30
C LEU A 89 -4.41 10.66 -15.31
N SER A 90 -5.09 9.59 -14.88
CA SER A 90 -5.82 8.67 -15.76
C SER A 90 -4.97 8.15 -16.93
N TYR A 91 -3.66 8.05 -16.74
CA TYR A 91 -2.71 7.63 -17.77
C TYR A 91 -2.54 6.11 -17.75
N GLN A 92 -2.93 5.46 -18.85
CA GLN A 92 -2.83 4.01 -19.03
C GLN A 92 -3.35 3.20 -17.82
N VAL A 93 -4.54 3.55 -17.33
CA VAL A 93 -5.14 2.96 -16.11
C VAL A 93 -5.16 1.43 -16.15
N LYS A 94 -5.42 0.80 -17.30
CA LYS A 94 -5.38 -0.67 -17.43
C LYS A 94 -4.01 -1.26 -17.13
N LEU A 95 -2.94 -0.66 -17.65
CA LEU A 95 -1.57 -1.10 -17.40
C LEU A 95 -1.21 -0.88 -15.92
N ALA A 96 -1.56 0.29 -15.38
CA ALA A 96 -1.35 0.61 -13.96
C ALA A 96 -2.05 -0.39 -13.04
N SER A 97 -3.30 -0.78 -13.35
CA SER A 97 -4.04 -1.82 -12.61
C SER A 97 -3.33 -3.17 -12.63
N ILE A 98 -2.83 -3.62 -13.78
CA ILE A 98 -2.11 -4.91 -13.88
C ILE A 98 -0.83 -4.88 -13.02
N LEU A 99 -0.04 -3.81 -13.12
CA LEU A 99 1.18 -3.65 -12.34
C LEU A 99 0.89 -3.58 -10.83
N THR A 100 -0.20 -2.88 -10.46
CA THR A 100 -0.66 -2.78 -9.07
C THR A 100 -1.04 -4.15 -8.52
N ILE A 101 -1.76 -4.97 -9.30
CA ILE A 101 -2.09 -6.35 -8.90
C ILE A 101 -0.82 -7.15 -8.63
N ILE A 102 0.18 -7.09 -9.52
CA ILE A 102 1.43 -7.85 -9.36
C ILE A 102 2.20 -7.40 -8.10
N LEU A 103 2.35 -6.09 -7.90
CA LEU A 103 3.05 -5.53 -6.73
C LEU A 103 2.31 -5.83 -5.41
N LEU A 104 0.99 -5.68 -5.39
CA LEU A 104 0.21 -5.93 -4.18
C LEU A 104 0.07 -7.43 -3.88
N ALA A 105 -0.04 -8.29 -4.90
CA ALA A 105 -0.12 -9.73 -4.71
C ALA A 105 1.18 -10.28 -4.10
N THR A 106 2.34 -9.87 -4.63
CA THR A 106 3.65 -10.32 -4.11
C THR A 106 3.86 -9.92 -2.64
N THR A 107 3.57 -8.66 -2.30
CA THR A 107 3.65 -8.18 -0.92
C THR A 107 2.65 -8.86 0.01
N THR A 108 1.42 -9.09 -0.45
CA THR A 108 0.37 -9.75 0.33
C THR A 108 0.75 -11.19 0.66
N LEU A 109 1.31 -11.95 -0.29
CA LEU A 109 1.84 -13.29 -0.04
C LEU A 109 2.99 -13.28 0.98
N GLY A 110 3.87 -12.28 0.90
CA GLY A 110 4.95 -12.07 1.87
C GLY A 110 4.44 -11.83 3.29
N VAL A 111 3.48 -10.92 3.45
CA VAL A 111 2.87 -10.59 4.74
C VAL A 111 2.11 -11.78 5.32
N ILE A 112 1.31 -12.49 4.52
CA ILE A 112 0.59 -13.70 4.97
C ILE A 112 1.57 -14.76 5.46
N LYS A 113 2.67 -14.99 4.71
CA LYS A 113 3.70 -15.95 5.10
C LYS A 113 4.34 -15.56 6.43
N GLN A 114 4.69 -14.28 6.61
CA GLN A 114 5.30 -13.76 7.84
C GLN A 114 4.36 -13.87 9.06
N ILE A 115 3.07 -13.58 8.88
CA ILE A 115 2.06 -13.74 9.94
C ILE A 115 1.97 -15.21 10.37
N ARG A 116 2.03 -16.16 9.42
CA ARG A 116 1.96 -17.60 9.71
C ARG A 116 3.24 -18.17 10.34
N THR A 117 4.41 -17.65 10.00
CA THR A 117 5.69 -18.16 10.52
C THR A 117 6.04 -17.64 11.92
N GLY A 118 5.25 -16.73 12.50
CA GLY A 118 5.31 -16.41 13.94
C GLY A 118 6.64 -15.81 14.42
N HIS A 119 7.53 -15.38 13.53
CA HIS A 119 8.79 -14.76 13.93
C HIS A 119 8.50 -13.39 14.55
N LYS A 120 8.62 -13.34 15.88
CA LYS A 120 8.62 -12.10 16.67
C LYS A 120 9.69 -11.18 16.08
N MET A 121 9.24 -10.12 15.41
CA MET A 121 10.10 -9.07 14.89
C MET A 121 10.91 -8.51 16.07
N HIS A 122 12.21 -8.81 16.11
CA HIS A 122 13.13 -8.08 16.96
C HIS A 122 13.12 -6.63 16.50
N CYS A 123 12.92 -5.71 17.44
CA CYS A 123 12.89 -4.28 17.23
C CYS A 123 14.06 -3.84 16.34
N ALA A 124 13.77 -3.57 15.06
CA ALA A 124 14.59 -2.69 14.24
C ALA A 124 13.94 -1.32 14.37
N CYS A 125 14.73 -0.36 14.83
CA CYS A 125 14.34 1.03 15.05
C CYS A 125 13.84 1.66 13.74
N LEU A 126 12.55 1.50 13.46
CA LEU A 126 11.83 2.22 12.43
C LEU A 126 11.76 3.69 12.84
N GLY A 127 12.17 4.59 11.96
CA GLY A 127 12.19 6.02 12.15
C GLY A 127 10.87 6.55 12.71
N ALA A 128 10.92 6.87 13.99
CA ALA A 128 10.30 7.95 14.77
C ALA A 128 8.96 8.63 14.42
N VAL A 129 8.16 8.24 13.41
CA VAL A 129 6.90 8.95 13.13
C VAL A 129 5.66 8.06 13.24
N ILE A 130 5.63 6.85 12.67
CA ILE A 130 4.46 5.96 12.83
C ILE A 130 4.89 4.48 12.91
N LYS A 131 4.80 3.88 14.10
CA LYS A 131 4.98 2.43 14.32
C LYS A 131 3.73 1.68 13.85
N LEU A 132 3.55 1.54 12.55
CA LEU A 132 2.51 0.70 11.98
C LEU A 132 2.97 -0.76 12.05
N PRO A 133 2.39 -1.61 12.91
CA PRO A 133 2.57 -3.04 12.75
C PRO A 133 1.90 -3.40 11.41
N LEU A 134 2.68 -3.94 10.46
CA LEU A 134 2.13 -4.60 9.29
C LEU A 134 1.19 -5.69 9.79
N THR A 135 -0.10 -5.50 9.56
CA THR A 135 -1.17 -6.22 10.26
C THR A 135 -2.16 -6.79 9.27
N GLN A 136 -3.14 -7.54 9.78
CA GLN A 136 -4.28 -8.01 9.01
C GLN A 136 -5.00 -6.87 8.25
N VAL A 137 -4.89 -5.62 8.72
CA VAL A 137 -5.43 -4.44 8.03
C VAL A 137 -4.80 -4.23 6.66
N THR A 138 -3.47 -4.34 6.54
CA THR A 138 -2.77 -4.20 5.25
C THR A 138 -3.17 -5.29 4.25
N VAL A 139 -3.46 -6.51 4.73
CA VAL A 139 -3.98 -7.60 3.88
C VAL A 139 -5.37 -7.24 3.34
N ILE A 140 -6.24 -6.68 4.18
CA ILE A 140 -7.58 -6.23 3.77
C ILE A 140 -7.48 -5.08 2.77
N GLU A 141 -6.65 -4.06 3.06
CA GLU A 141 -6.40 -2.92 2.17
C GLU A 141 -5.91 -3.38 0.79
N ASN A 142 -4.87 -4.23 0.75
CA ASN A 142 -4.33 -4.76 -0.50
C ASN A 142 -5.37 -5.59 -1.27
N THR A 143 -6.16 -6.40 -0.57
CA THR A 143 -7.21 -7.22 -1.20
C THR A 143 -8.28 -6.35 -1.85
N ILE A 144 -8.72 -5.28 -1.17
CA ILE A 144 -9.68 -4.33 -1.73
C ILE A 144 -9.11 -3.67 -2.99
N MET A 145 -7.86 -3.20 -2.95
CA MET A 145 -7.21 -2.58 -4.12
C MET A 145 -7.07 -3.56 -5.30
N ILE A 146 -6.77 -4.84 -5.04
CA ILE A 146 -6.71 -5.87 -6.08
C ILE A 146 -8.09 -6.08 -6.71
N ILE A 147 -9.15 -6.16 -5.90
CA ILE A 147 -10.53 -6.30 -6.40
C ILE A 147 -10.91 -5.09 -7.27
N MET A 148 -10.63 -3.88 -6.81
CA MET A 148 -10.88 -2.65 -7.59
C MET A 148 -10.10 -2.66 -8.92
N SER A 149 -8.83 -3.08 -8.89
CA SER A 149 -8.01 -3.22 -10.10
C SER A 149 -8.60 -4.21 -11.09
N LEU A 150 -9.12 -5.34 -10.60
CA LEU A 150 -9.77 -6.36 -11.44
C LEU A 150 -11.07 -5.84 -12.08
N LEU A 151 -11.89 -5.09 -11.33
CA LEU A 151 -13.11 -4.47 -11.86
C LEU A 151 -12.80 -3.40 -12.93
N ILE A 152 -11.68 -2.67 -12.79
CA ILE A 152 -11.23 -1.71 -13.80
C ILE A 152 -10.78 -2.42 -15.09
N ILE A 153 -10.11 -3.58 -14.97
CA ILE A 153 -9.60 -4.33 -16.12
C ILE A 153 -10.74 -5.08 -16.83
N CYS A 154 -11.61 -5.72 -16.06
CA CYS A 154 -12.75 -6.49 -16.52
C CYS A 154 -14.03 -5.83 -15.97
N PRO A 155 -14.53 -4.76 -16.64
CA PRO A 155 -15.81 -4.17 -16.29
C PRO A 155 -16.90 -5.20 -16.61
N LEU A 156 -17.41 -5.86 -15.57
CA LEU A 156 -18.56 -6.77 -15.64
C LEU A 156 -19.86 -6.01 -15.94
#